data_AF-A0A1F3PQZ7-F1
#
_entry.id   AF-A0A1F3PQZ7-F1
#
_cell.length_a   1.000
_cell.length_b   1.000
_cell.length_c   1.000
_cell.angle_alpha   90.00
_cell.angle_beta   90.00
_cell.angle_gamma   90.00
#
_symmetry.space_group_name_H-M   'P 1'
#
loop_
_entity.id
_entity.type
_entity.pdbx_description
1 polymer ?
#
loop_
_entity_poly.entity_id
_entity_poly.type
_entity_poly.pdbx_seq_one_letter_code
_entity_poly.pdbx_strand_id
1 'polypeptide(L)'
;MTKTKLIPLEELYEKNTIGVKLIEQIRSYQTALAGEKIEKKIIWMKYLKVYCQCESSYETFKYNSYTCCNRCRQNISFRRRRGLNFLENTEGVVKGRMKEFKDKFGYL
;
A
#
# COMPACT_ATOMS: atom_id res chain seq x y z
N MET A 1 -29.07 6.67 13.05
CA MET A 1 -27.72 6.51 12.50
C MET A 1 -27.79 6.77 11.00
N THR A 2 -27.32 7.93 10.56
CA THR A 2 -27.16 8.28 9.15
C THR A 2 -26.29 7.21 8.50
N LYS A 3 -26.81 6.48 7.51
CA LYS A 3 -26.03 5.51 6.73
C LYS A 3 -24.99 6.27 5.92
N THR A 4 -23.82 6.47 6.50
CA THR A 4 -22.70 7.08 5.80
C THR A 4 -22.34 6.15 4.64
N LYS A 5 -22.33 6.67 3.41
CA LYS A 5 -22.04 5.89 2.21
C LYS A 5 -20.67 5.23 2.38
N LEU A 6 -20.63 3.90 2.32
CA LEU A 6 -19.38 3.16 2.41
C LEU A 6 -18.50 3.54 1.24
N ILE A 7 -17.28 3.95 1.55
CA ILE A 7 -16.31 4.36 0.52
C ILE A 7 -15.88 3.10 -0.26
N PRO A 8 -15.87 3.15 -1.60
CA PRO A 8 -15.33 2.09 -2.45
C PRO A 8 -13.92 1.72 -2.03
N LEU A 9 -13.53 0.47 -2.26
CA LEU A 9 -12.19 0.03 -1.88
C LEU A 9 -11.14 0.72 -2.75
N GLU A 10 -11.46 1.03 -4.00
CA GLU A 10 -10.61 1.74 -4.95
C GLU A 10 -10.20 3.11 -4.41
N GLU A 11 -11.16 3.88 -3.90
CA GLU A 11 -10.92 5.19 -3.28
C GLU A 11 -10.07 5.06 -1.99
N LEU A 12 -10.26 3.98 -1.23
CA LEU A 12 -9.42 3.65 -0.07
C LEU A 12 -7.96 3.39 -0.50
N TYR A 13 -7.75 2.73 -1.65
CA TYR A 13 -6.42 2.41 -2.18
C TYR A 13 -5.66 3.66 -2.62
N GLU A 14 -6.37 4.62 -3.19
CA GLU A 14 -5.81 5.89 -3.63
C GLU A 14 -5.47 6.76 -2.41
N LYS A 15 -6.44 6.99 -1.52
CA LYS A 15 -6.29 7.86 -0.35
C LYS A 15 -5.23 7.37 0.64
N ASN A 16 -4.93 6.09 0.67
CA ASN A 16 -3.88 5.55 1.53
C ASN A 16 -2.48 5.61 0.93
N THR A 17 -2.34 5.88 -0.37
CA THR A 17 -1.05 5.90 -1.06
C THR A 17 -0.43 7.28 -0.89
N ILE A 18 0.78 7.31 -0.31
CA ILE A 18 1.50 8.55 0.01
C ILE A 18 2.79 8.72 -0.80
N GLY A 19 3.22 7.67 -1.51
CA GLY A 19 4.39 7.70 -2.35
C GLY A 19 4.43 6.54 -3.33
N VAL A 20 5.08 6.76 -4.46
CA VAL A 20 5.35 5.74 -5.47
C VAL A 20 6.81 5.85 -5.87
N LYS A 21 7.50 4.72 -5.97
CA LYS A 21 8.86 4.66 -6.52
C LYS A 21 8.99 3.48 -7.46
N LEU A 22 9.88 3.62 -8.43
CA LEU A 22 10.27 2.54 -9.32
C LEU A 22 11.46 1.81 -8.70
N ILE A 23 11.38 0.48 -8.65
CA ILE A 23 12.48 -0.39 -8.25
C ILE A 23 12.91 -1.18 -9.47
N GLU A 24 14.15 -0.98 -9.87
CA GLU A 24 14.80 -1.81 -10.86
C GLU A 24 15.39 -3.05 -10.15
N GLN A 25 15.10 -4.24 -10.68
CA GLN A 25 15.67 -5.49 -10.23
C GLN A 25 16.23 -6.24 -11.43
N ILE A 26 17.43 -6.77 -11.28
CA ILE A 26 17.99 -7.71 -12.25
C ILE A 26 17.65 -9.11 -11.74
N ARG A 27 16.94 -9.89 -12.54
CA ARG A 27 16.71 -11.32 -12.27
C ARG A 27 17.56 -12.15 -13.22
N SER A 28 18.39 -13.00 -12.64
CA SER A 28 19.12 -14.03 -13.36
C SER A 28 18.26 -15.29 -13.45
N TYR A 29 18.07 -15.79 -14.66
CA TYR A 29 17.42 -17.07 -14.95
C TYR A 29 18.46 -18.03 -15.48
N GLN A 30 18.46 -19.27 -14.96
CA GLN A 30 19.28 -20.34 -15.50
C GLN A 30 18.47 -21.08 -16.55
N THR A 31 18.96 -21.14 -17.79
CA THR A 31 18.29 -21.90 -18.85
C THR A 31 18.60 -23.40 -18.73
N ALA A 32 17.62 -24.23 -19.09
CA ALA A 32 17.76 -25.69 -19.07
C ALA A 32 18.68 -26.22 -20.19
N LEU A 33 18.91 -25.42 -21.22
CA LEU A 33 19.80 -25.74 -22.35
C LEU A 33 21.10 -24.93 -22.17
N ALA A 34 22.22 -25.62 -22.02
CA ALA A 34 23.60 -25.10 -22.00
C ALA A 34 24.07 -24.30 -20.76
N GLY A 35 23.28 -24.13 -19.70
CA GLY A 35 23.76 -23.54 -18.44
C GLY A 35 24.06 -22.03 -18.51
N GLU A 36 23.67 -21.37 -19.60
CA GLU A 36 23.78 -19.92 -19.73
C GLU A 36 22.83 -19.22 -18.74
N LYS A 37 23.34 -18.16 -18.12
CA LYS A 37 22.53 -17.27 -17.26
C LYS A 37 22.01 -16.12 -18.10
N ILE A 38 20.69 -16.03 -18.22
CA ILE A 38 20.04 -14.87 -18.83
C ILE A 38 19.69 -13.89 -17.73
N GLU A 39 20.23 -12.69 -17.79
CA GLU A 39 19.83 -11.59 -16.93
C GLU A 39 18.73 -10.76 -17.59
N LYS A 40 17.63 -10.54 -16.87
CA LYS A 40 16.56 -9.64 -17.29
C LYS A 40 16.42 -8.50 -16.29
N LYS A 41 16.45 -7.28 -16.80
CA LYS A 41 16.08 -6.08 -16.04
C LYS A 41 14.56 -6.00 -15.95
N ILE A 42 14.04 -5.92 -14.73
CA ILE A 42 12.61 -5.81 -14.43
C ILE A 42 12.40 -4.52 -13.63
N ILE A 43 11.39 -3.74 -14.02
CA ILE A 43 11.01 -2.53 -13.33
C ILE A 43 9.70 -2.78 -12.59
N TRP A 44 9.69 -2.56 -11.28
CA TRP A 44 8.52 -2.72 -10.42
C TRP A 44 8.10 -1.38 -9.83
N MET A 45 6.79 -1.13 -9.78
CA MET A 45 6.26 -0.03 -8.98
C MET A 45 6.11 -0.47 -7.53
N LYS A 46 6.68 0.30 -6.60
CA LYS A 46 6.48 0.11 -5.16
C LYS A 46 5.74 1.30 -4.57
N TYR A 47 4.60 1.01 -3.96
CA TYR A 47 3.73 1.97 -3.31
C TYR A 47 4.08 2.05 -1.82
N LEU A 48 4.27 3.27 -1.32
CA LEU A 48 4.28 3.59 0.10
C LEU A 48 2.85 3.97 0.50
N LYS A 49 2.29 3.23 1.45
CA LYS A 49 0.92 3.39 1.90
C LYS A 49 0.86 3.57 3.41
N VAL A 50 -0.15 4.27 3.89
CA VAL A 50 -0.41 4.48 5.32
C VAL A 50 -1.79 3.96 5.67
N TYR A 51 -1.86 3.12 6.69
CA TYR A 51 -3.14 2.65 7.21
C TYR A 51 -3.62 3.56 8.34
N CYS A 52 -4.72 4.30 8.15
CA CYS A 52 -5.08 5.39 9.07
C CYS A 52 -5.48 4.97 10.49
N GLN A 53 -5.90 3.73 10.73
CA GLN A 53 -6.33 3.32 12.08
C GLN A 53 -5.17 2.93 12.99
N CYS A 54 -4.08 2.38 12.46
CA CYS A 54 -2.88 2.12 13.26
C CYS A 54 -1.70 3.01 12.85
N GLU A 55 -1.97 4.00 12.00
CA GLU A 55 -1.04 5.01 11.50
C GLU A 55 0.29 4.44 10.98
N SER A 56 0.26 3.18 10.55
CA SER A 56 1.47 2.48 10.14
C SER A 56 1.67 2.63 8.65
N SER A 57 2.83 3.16 8.28
CA SER A 57 3.36 3.17 6.93
C SER A 57 3.88 1.79 6.54
N TYR A 58 3.64 1.37 5.31
CA TYR A 58 4.15 0.11 4.76
C TYR A 58 4.39 0.22 3.25
N GLU A 59 5.34 -0.56 2.75
CA GLU A 59 5.61 -0.66 1.32
C GLU A 59 4.95 -1.90 0.72
N THR A 60 4.49 -1.79 -0.52
CA THR A 60 3.90 -2.91 -1.24
C THR A 60 4.04 -2.75 -2.75
N PHE A 61 4.13 -3.86 -3.47
CA PHE A 61 4.04 -3.87 -4.93
C PHE A 61 2.58 -3.92 -5.43
N LYS A 62 1.61 -4.08 -4.51
CA LYS A 62 0.19 -4.23 -4.84
C LYS A 62 -0.54 -2.90 -4.66
N TYR A 63 -1.00 -2.34 -5.78
CA TYR A 63 -1.84 -1.14 -5.76
C TYR A 63 -3.10 -1.31 -4.92
N ASN A 64 -3.76 -2.46 -5.02
CA ASN A 64 -5.00 -2.78 -4.30
C ASN A 64 -4.80 -3.15 -2.81
N SER A 65 -3.61 -2.97 -2.27
CA SER A 65 -3.39 -3.14 -0.84
C SER A 65 -3.86 -1.91 -0.06
N TYR A 66 -4.45 -2.14 1.11
CA TYR A 66 -5.00 -1.07 1.94
C TYR A 66 -4.78 -1.21 3.44
N THR A 67 -4.03 -2.23 3.84
CA THR A 67 -3.74 -2.54 5.24
C THR A 67 -2.28 -2.90 5.41
N CYS A 68 -1.67 -2.49 6.52
CA CYS A 68 -0.29 -2.86 6.85
C CYS A 68 -0.12 -4.35 7.19
N CYS A 69 -1.17 -5.03 7.68
CA CYS A 69 -1.12 -6.43 8.08
C CYS A 69 -2.49 -7.11 8.03
N ASN A 70 -2.49 -8.44 8.16
CA ASN A 70 -3.72 -9.26 8.13
C ASN A 70 -4.71 -8.91 9.25
N ARG A 71 -4.22 -8.56 10.45
CA ARG A 71 -5.09 -8.14 11.58
C ARG A 71 -5.85 -6.85 11.24
N CYS A 72 -5.17 -5.88 10.65
CA CYS A 72 -5.79 -4.64 10.17
C CYS A 72 -6.83 -4.92 9.08
N ARG A 73 -6.56 -5.86 8.17
CA ARG A 73 -7.51 -6.28 7.13
C ARG A 73 -8.80 -6.87 7.71
N GLN A 74 -8.67 -7.71 8.74
CA GLN A 74 -9.82 -8.29 9.44
C GLN A 74 -10.64 -7.20 10.15
N ASN A 75 -9.97 -6.26 10.81
CA ASN A 75 -10.63 -5.14 11.50
C ASN A 75 -11.47 -4.27 10.55
N ILE A 76 -10.93 -3.94 9.36
CA ILE A 76 -11.69 -3.18 8.35
C ILE A 76 -12.87 -3.99 7.87
N SER A 77 -12.65 -5.27 7.54
CA SER A 77 -13.71 -6.14 7.04
C SER A 77 -14.86 -6.22 8.03
N PHE A 78 -14.55 -6.37 9.31
CA PHE A 78 -15.52 -6.39 10.40
C PHE A 78 -16.27 -5.05 10.54
N ARG A 79 -15.57 -3.92 10.51
CA ARG A 79 -16.18 -2.58 10.60
C ARG A 79 -17.06 -2.26 9.39
N ARG A 80 -16.62 -2.61 8.18
CA ARG A 80 -17.39 -2.43 6.94
C ARG A 80 -18.67 -3.26 6.95
N ARG A 81 -18.64 -4.51 7.45
CA ARG A 81 -19.84 -5.34 7.65
C ARG A 81 -20.85 -4.70 8.62
N ARG A 82 -20.39 -3.84 9.53
CA ARG A 82 -21.23 -3.08 10.46
C ARG A 82 -21.64 -1.70 9.95
N GLY A 83 -21.30 -1.35 8.70
CA GLY A 83 -21.63 -0.06 8.10
C GLY A 83 -20.82 1.12 8.67
N LEU A 84 -19.69 0.86 9.34
CA LEU A 84 -18.84 1.91 9.88
C LEU A 84 -17.86 2.43 8.82
N ASN A 85 -17.80 3.75 8.68
CA ASN A 85 -16.86 4.40 7.77
C ASN A 85 -15.47 4.52 8.38
N PHE A 86 -14.48 4.15 7.58
CA PHE A 86 -13.10 3.97 8.02
C PHE A 86 -12.22 5.23 7.79
N LEU A 87 -12.67 6.14 6.92
CA LEU A 87 -11.81 7.16 6.32
C LEU A 87 -12.01 8.60 6.85
N GLU A 88 -12.83 8.84 7.89
CA GLU A 88 -13.09 10.22 8.34
C GLU A 88 -11.82 10.99 8.73
N ASN A 89 -10.76 10.31 9.19
CA ASN A 89 -9.49 10.94 9.60
C ASN A 89 -8.26 10.55 8.77
N THR A 90 -8.44 9.85 7.66
CA THR A 90 -7.31 9.39 6.82
C THR A 90 -6.47 10.56 6.35
N GLU A 91 -7.10 11.63 5.86
CA GLU A 91 -6.38 12.79 5.37
C GLU A 91 -5.59 13.49 6.48
N GLY A 92 -6.13 13.60 7.69
CA GLY A 92 -5.43 14.23 8.81
C GLY A 92 -4.18 13.44 9.22
N VAL A 93 -4.32 12.13 9.41
CA VAL A 93 -3.21 11.24 9.76
C VAL A 93 -2.17 11.19 8.64
N VAL A 94 -2.63 11.03 7.40
CA VAL A 94 -1.77 10.96 6.22
C VAL A 94 -1.01 12.26 6.03
N LYS A 95 -1.68 13.42 6.03
CA LYS A 95 -1.04 14.73 5.80
C LYS A 95 -0.09 15.11 6.94
N GLY A 96 -0.44 14.81 8.20
CA GLY A 96 0.35 15.20 9.36
C GLY A 96 1.71 14.50 9.46
N ARG A 97 1.81 13.25 8.98
CA ARG A 97 3.04 12.43 9.10
C ARG A 97 3.63 12.02 7.74
N MET A 98 3.09 12.54 6.64
CA MET A 98 3.51 12.19 5.28
C MET A 98 5.02 12.35 5.08
N LYS A 99 5.56 13.48 5.54
CA LYS A 99 6.98 13.81 5.41
C LYS A 99 7.85 12.81 6.17
N GLU A 100 7.53 12.55 7.44
CA GLU A 100 8.20 11.56 8.28
C GLU A 100 8.23 10.17 7.61
N PHE A 101 7.10 9.73 7.04
CA PHE A 101 7.02 8.44 6.37
C PHE A 101 7.81 8.41 5.06
N LYS A 102 7.76 9.47 4.27
CA LYS A 102 8.55 9.55 3.03
C LYS A 102 10.05 9.51 3.32
N ASP A 103 10.50 10.31 4.27
CA ASP A 103 11.90 10.38 4.69
C ASP A 103 12.38 9.00 5.20
N LYS A 104 11.59 8.34 6.04
CA LYS A 104 11.91 7.00 6.59
C LYS A 104 12.11 5.92 5.52
N PHE A 105 11.37 5.97 4.41
CA PHE A 105 11.41 4.96 3.36
C PHE A 105 12.17 5.39 2.10
N GLY A 106 12.81 6.56 2.12
CA GLY A 106 13.57 7.11 1.00
C GLY A 106 12.71 7.43 -0.22
N TYR A 107 11.51 7.97 -0.01
CA TYR A 107 10.66 8.51 -1.07
C TYR A 107 10.86 10.04 -1.15
N LEU A 108 11.01 10.58 -2.36
CA LEU A 108 11.06 12.02 -2.62
C LEU A 108 9.68 12.69 -2.43
#